data_AF-A0A4Q1KBJ3-F1
#
_entry.id   AF-A0A4Q1KBJ3-F1
#
_cell.length_a   1.000
_cell.length_b   1.000
_cell.length_c   1.000
_cell.angle_alpha   90.00
_cell.angle_beta   90.00
_cell.angle_gamma   90.00
#
_symmetry.space_group_name_H-M   'P 1'
#
loop_
_entity.id
_entity.type
_entity.pdbx_description
1 polymer ?
#
loop_
_entity_poly.entity_id
_entity_poly.type
_entity_poly.pdbx_seq_one_letter_code
_entity_poly.pdbx_strand_id
1 'polypeptide(L)'
;MSGNEFSKDALTEEEAFWVMWYFLEGHYELAGGEFDLSDILSASQPFEFDDNGHFDGQVKGNRRVAPADNGMVWHWNEAVKKYREHGRPKPTPL
;
A
#
# COMPACT_ATOMS: atom_id res chain seq x y z
N MET A 1 14.98 1.16 -9.18
CA MET A 1 14.30 0.17 -8.32
C MET A 1 13.14 -0.39 -9.10
N SER A 2 12.96 -1.71 -9.19
CA SER A 2 11.75 -2.29 -9.77
C SER A 2 10.56 -1.84 -8.93
N GLY A 3 9.50 -1.29 -9.53
CA GLY A 3 8.34 -0.74 -8.82
C GLY A 3 7.46 -1.77 -8.11
N ASN A 4 7.94 -3.00 -7.95
CA ASN A 4 7.18 -4.18 -7.52
C ASN A 4 7.65 -4.73 -6.16
N GLU A 5 8.48 -3.99 -5.43
CA GLU A 5 8.90 -4.31 -4.07
C GLU A 5 8.55 -3.17 -3.11
N PHE A 6 8.05 -3.53 -1.92
CA PHE A 6 7.85 -2.57 -0.84
C PHE A 6 9.19 -1.95 -0.42
N SER A 7 9.13 -0.67 0.00
CA SER A 7 10.27 -0.03 0.65
C SER A 7 10.76 -0.89 1.81
N LYS A 8 12.08 -1.05 1.90
CA LYS A 8 12.75 -1.79 2.98
C LYS A 8 13.05 -0.90 4.19
N ASP A 9 12.50 0.31 4.21
CA ASP A 9 12.64 1.24 5.32
C ASP A 9 11.92 0.67 6.56
N ALA A 10 12.65 0.58 7.67
CA ALA A 10 12.03 0.34 8.96
C ALA A 10 11.24 1.59 9.37
N LEU A 11 9.94 1.43 9.59
CA LEU A 11 9.06 2.46 10.12
C LEU A 11 8.81 2.18 11.61
N THR A 12 8.91 3.21 12.44
CA THR A 12 8.31 3.16 13.79
C THR A 12 6.78 3.11 13.68
N GLU A 13 6.09 2.77 14.76
CA GLU A 13 4.61 2.74 14.79
C GLU A 13 4.00 4.09 14.40
N GLU A 14 4.58 5.19 14.87
CA GLU A 14 4.11 6.53 14.54
C GLU A 14 4.35 6.85 13.05
N GLU A 15 5.52 6.52 12.52
CA GLU A 15 5.81 6.72 11.09
C GLU A 15 4.87 5.89 10.22
N ALA A 16 4.61 4.64 10.62
CA ALA A 16 3.67 3.75 9.92
C ALA A 16 2.25 4.34 9.89
N PHE A 17 1.79 4.95 10.98
CA PHE A 17 0.51 5.63 11.04
C PHE A 17 0.42 6.77 10.01
N TRP A 18 1.43 7.63 9.94
CA TRP A 18 1.43 8.76 9.00
C TRP A 18 1.65 8.35 7.54
N VAL A 19 2.43 7.29 7.28
CA VAL A 19 2.53 6.68 5.95
C VAL A 19 1.18 6.12 5.51
N MET A 20 0.45 5.46 6.41
CA MET A 20 -0.90 4.98 6.11
C MET A 20 -1.86 6.13 5.78
N TRP A 21 -1.72 7.28 6.45
CA TRP A 21 -2.50 8.47 6.11
C TRP A 21 -2.24 8.94 4.68
N TYR A 22 -0.98 9.10 4.27
CA TYR A 22 -0.64 9.51 2.88
C TYR A 22 -1.08 8.51 1.83
N PHE A 23 -1.03 7.22 2.18
CA PHE A 23 -1.50 6.15 1.32
C PHE A 23 -3.01 6.25 1.09
N LEU A 24 -3.80 6.40 2.15
CA LEU A 24 -5.25 6.55 2.07
C LEU A 24 -5.66 7.86 1.37
N GLU A 25 -4.95 8.97 1.63
CA GLU A 25 -5.18 10.25 0.96
C GLU A 25 -5.00 10.12 -0.56
N GLY A 26 -3.92 9.50 -1.01
CA GLY A 26 -3.68 9.28 -2.45
C GLY A 26 -4.77 8.41 -3.09
N HIS A 27 -5.23 7.38 -2.39
CA HIS A 27 -6.35 6.56 -2.87
C HIS A 27 -7.68 7.34 -2.92
N TYR A 28 -7.95 8.17 -1.91
CA TYR A 28 -9.13 9.04 -1.84
C TYR A 28 -9.19 10.02 -3.02
N GLU A 29 -8.05 10.64 -3.36
CA GLU A 29 -7.94 11.54 -4.52
C GLU A 29 -8.20 10.81 -5.85
N LEU A 30 -7.63 9.61 -6.02
CA LEU A 30 -7.81 8.81 -7.22
C LEU A 30 -9.25 8.33 -7.41
N ALA A 31 -9.96 8.07 -6.31
CA ALA A 31 -11.35 7.64 -6.31
C ALA A 31 -12.35 8.83 -6.38
N GLY A 32 -11.88 10.06 -6.63
CA GLY A 32 -12.75 11.22 -6.81
C GLY A 32 -13.45 11.68 -5.53
N GLY A 33 -12.85 11.39 -4.37
CA GLY A 33 -13.41 11.73 -3.06
C GLY A 33 -14.44 10.73 -2.53
N GLU A 34 -14.62 9.61 -3.21
CA GLU A 34 -15.35 8.46 -2.68
C GLU A 34 -14.35 7.43 -2.17
N PHE A 35 -14.70 6.77 -1.08
CA PHE A 35 -13.80 5.82 -0.45
C PHE A 35 -14.63 4.72 0.15
N ASP A 36 -14.70 3.58 -0.53
CA ASP A 36 -15.39 2.42 0.00
C ASP A 36 -14.46 1.68 0.96
N LEU A 37 -15.01 1.24 2.08
CA LEU A 37 -14.31 0.36 3.02
C LEU A 37 -13.83 -0.92 2.32
N SER A 38 -14.54 -1.36 1.28
CA SER A 38 -14.15 -2.51 0.45
C SER A 38 -12.82 -2.29 -0.29
N ASP A 39 -12.47 -1.05 -0.63
CA ASP A 39 -11.19 -0.70 -1.30
C ASP A 39 -10.01 -0.87 -0.34
N ILE A 40 -10.15 -0.50 0.95
CA ILE A 40 -9.11 -0.78 1.97
C ILE A 40 -8.94 -2.28 2.15
N LEU A 41 -10.06 -2.98 2.32
CA LEU A 41 -10.01 -4.39 2.66
C LEU A 41 -9.36 -5.19 1.52
N SER A 42 -9.70 -4.88 0.27
CA SER A 42 -9.08 -5.50 -0.91
C SER A 42 -7.60 -5.14 -1.07
N ALA A 43 -7.21 -3.89 -0.80
CA ALA A 43 -5.81 -3.46 -0.76
C ALA A 43 -4.98 -4.14 0.34
N SER A 44 -5.63 -4.46 1.47
CA SER A 44 -4.98 -5.03 2.65
C SER A 44 -4.87 -6.55 2.63
N GLN A 45 -5.63 -7.26 1.78
CA GLN A 45 -5.58 -8.71 1.76
C GLN A 45 -4.34 -9.20 1.01
N PRO A 46 -3.40 -9.88 1.70
CA PRO A 46 -2.29 -10.53 1.02
C PRO A 46 -2.81 -11.67 0.15
N PHE A 47 -2.43 -11.68 -1.13
CA PHE A 47 -2.69 -12.77 -2.06
C PHE A 47 -1.45 -13.65 -2.19
N GLU A 48 -1.68 -14.95 -2.26
CA GLU A 48 -0.63 -15.93 -2.55
C GLU A 48 -0.55 -16.17 -4.06
N PHE A 49 0.63 -15.91 -4.62
CA PHE A 49 0.95 -16.19 -6.01
C PHE A 49 1.87 -17.42 -6.09
N ASP A 50 1.68 -18.22 -7.13
CA ASP A 50 2.60 -19.30 -7.47
C ASP A 50 3.98 -18.77 -7.92
N ASP A 51 4.92 -19.67 -8.18
CA ASP A 51 6.28 -19.33 -8.62
C ASP A 51 6.31 -18.55 -9.96
N ASN A 52 5.23 -18.60 -10.73
CA ASN A 52 5.06 -17.88 -12.00
C ASN A 52 4.33 -16.54 -11.85
N GLY A 53 3.89 -16.19 -10.63
CA GLY A 53 3.16 -14.95 -10.34
C GLY A 53 1.66 -15.02 -10.65
N HIS A 54 1.08 -16.22 -10.73
CA HIS A 54 -0.36 -16.42 -10.95
C HIS A 54 -1.10 -16.78 -9.66
N PHE A 55 -2.33 -16.28 -9.53
CA PHE A 55 -3.26 -16.70 -8.50
C PHE A 55 -4.02 -17.95 -8.97
N ASP A 56 -3.88 -19.05 -8.23
CA ASP A 56 -4.54 -20.34 -8.53
C ASP A 56 -5.44 -20.85 -7.38
N GLY A 57 -5.55 -20.08 -6.28
CA GLY A 57 -6.35 -20.41 -5.10
C GLY A 57 -5.87 -21.63 -4.30
N GLN A 58 -4.70 -22.20 -4.60
CA GLN A 58 -4.13 -23.32 -3.86
C GLN A 58 -3.14 -22.80 -2.80
N VAL A 59 -2.95 -23.50 -1.69
CA VAL A 59 -1.93 -23.15 -0.68
C VAL A 59 -0.88 -24.26 -0.65
N LYS A 60 0.08 -24.23 -1.58
CA LYS A 60 1.16 -25.23 -1.72
C LYS A 60 2.45 -24.62 -2.30
N GLY A 61 3.62 -24.94 -1.74
CA GLY A 61 4.94 -24.59 -2.29
C GLY A 61 5.56 -23.28 -1.78
N ASN A 62 6.55 -22.74 -2.52
CA ASN A 62 7.25 -21.47 -2.24
C ASN A 62 6.43 -20.27 -2.74
N ARG A 63 5.25 -20.08 -2.16
CA ARG A 63 4.30 -19.04 -2.55
C ARG A 63 4.87 -17.64 -2.31
N ARG A 64 4.71 -16.72 -3.28
CA ARG A 64 5.01 -15.30 -3.09
C ARG A 64 3.76 -14.60 -2.56
N VAL A 65 3.88 -13.96 -1.39
CA VAL A 65 2.80 -13.15 -0.82
C VAL A 65 2.96 -11.71 -1.29
N ALA A 66 1.94 -11.14 -1.93
CA ALA A 66 1.90 -9.76 -2.39
C ALA A 66 0.46 -9.23 -2.43
N PRO A 67 0.23 -7.91 -2.54
CA PRO A 67 -1.10 -7.38 -2.82
C PRO A 67 -1.64 -7.92 -4.15
N ALA A 68 -2.98 -8.01 -4.30
CA ALA A 68 -3.62 -8.38 -5.56
C ALA A 68 -3.25 -7.45 -6.72
N ASP A 69 -3.03 -6.17 -6.41
CA ASP A 69 -2.63 -5.15 -7.37
C ASP A 69 -1.21 -4.66 -7.05
N ASN A 70 -0.29 -4.87 -8.00
CA ASN A 70 1.09 -4.38 -7.89
C ASN A 70 1.15 -2.84 -7.83
N GLY A 71 0.14 -2.14 -8.34
CA GLY A 71 -0.02 -0.70 -8.16
C GLY A 71 -0.03 -0.27 -6.70
N MET A 72 -0.53 -1.12 -5.79
CA MET A 72 -0.53 -0.86 -4.35
C MET A 72 0.88 -0.72 -3.78
N VAL A 73 1.85 -1.46 -4.33
CA VAL A 73 3.26 -1.35 -3.93
C VAL A 73 3.83 0.01 -4.33
N TRP A 74 3.47 0.50 -5.52
CA TRP A 74 3.85 1.84 -5.96
C TRP A 74 3.22 2.92 -5.07
N HIS A 75 1.91 2.85 -4.81
CA HIS A 75 1.21 3.80 -3.93
C HIS A 75 1.80 3.81 -2.51
N TRP A 76 2.13 2.65 -1.96
CA TRP A 76 2.81 2.55 -0.67
C TRP A 76 4.17 3.25 -0.68
N ASN A 77 4.99 2.98 -1.69
CA ASN A 77 6.32 3.58 -1.80
C ASN A 77 6.24 5.10 -1.99
N GLU A 78 5.26 5.60 -2.74
CA GLU A 78 5.00 7.04 -2.86
C GLU A 78 4.54 7.64 -1.53
N ALA A 79 3.72 6.93 -0.75
CA ALA A 79 3.31 7.38 0.59
C ALA A 79 4.50 7.45 1.57
N VAL A 80 5.39 6.46 1.55
CA VAL A 80 6.64 6.48 2.32
C VAL A 80 7.48 7.70 1.92
N LYS A 81 7.65 7.93 0.61
CA LYS A 81 8.39 9.08 0.10
C LYS A 81 7.78 10.41 0.53
N LYS A 82 6.46 10.60 0.36
CA LYS A 82 5.73 11.79 0.82
C LYS A 82 5.95 12.04 2.31
N TYR A 83 5.85 11.01 3.15
CA TYR A 83 6.12 11.15 4.58
C TYR A 83 7.55 11.59 4.87
N ARG A 84 8.54 11.01 4.19
CA ARG A 84 9.95 11.40 4.37
C ARG A 84 10.23 12.84 3.93
N GLU A 85 9.54 13.32 2.90
CA GLU A 85 9.72 14.67 2.36
C GLU A 85 8.93 15.74 3.14
N HIS A 86 7.73 15.43 3.61
CA HIS A 86 6.80 16.42 4.18
C HIS A 86 6.53 16.23 5.68
N GLY A 87 6.90 15.07 6.24
CA GLY A 87 6.61 14.73 7.62
C GLY A 87 5.11 14.58 7.88
N ARG A 88 4.68 14.93 9.10
CA ARG A 88 3.28 14.85 9.49
C ARG A 88 2.44 15.85 8.67
N PRO A 89 1.28 15.43 8.13
CA PRO A 89 0.39 16.32 7.41
C PRO A 89 -0.02 17.49 8.30
N LYS A 90 -0.07 18.68 7.71
CA LYS A 90 -0.55 19.86 8.41
C LYS A 90 -2.08 19.79 8.48
N PRO A 91 -2.69 20.13 9.63
CA PRO A 91 -4.14 20.21 9.71
C PRO A 91 -4.65 21.17 8.65
N THR A 92 -5.63 20.74 7.86
CA THR A 92 -6.38 21.65 6.99
C THR A 92 -7.18 22.59 7.90
N PRO A 93 -7.06 23.91 7.76
CA PRO A 93 -7.94 24.83 8.48
C PRO A 93 -9.40 24.53 8.15
N LEU A 94 -10.23 24.43 9.19
CA LEU A 94 -11.68 24.29 9.06
C LEU A 94 -12.31 25.56 8.50
#